data_AF-A0A2K3NKF8-F1
#
_entry.id   AF-A0A2K3NKF8-F1
#
_cell.length_a   1.000
_cell.length_b   1.000
_cell.length_c   1.000
_cell.angle_alpha   90.00
_cell.angle_beta   90.00
_cell.angle_gamma   90.00
#
_symmetry.space_group_name_H-M   'P 1'
#
loop_
_entity.id
_entity.type
_entity.pdbx_description
1 polymer ?
#
loop_
_entity_poly.entity_id
_entity_poly.type
_entity_poly.pdbx_seq_one_letter_code
_entity_poly.pdbx_strand_id
1 'polypeptide(L)'
;EKKGRAPPPTWFVTGSELDSLSSYMRGRLTLEKVNAVITDMASYAEANAQLLTAPKKRLAENLWEKALEIRDIGATEGVKGKHFFLEADIKGPALKLDNTGKAILTVLRHLGRISETRVGHHRVFILHKPH
;
A
#
# COMPACT_ATOMS: atom_id res chain seq x y z
N GLU A 1 17.55 -21.85 4.83
CA GLU A 1 16.86 -21.09 3.76
C GLU A 1 16.17 -19.88 4.36
N LYS A 2 16.60 -18.65 4.04
CA LYS A 2 15.89 -17.44 4.49
C LYS A 2 14.69 -17.27 3.57
N LYS A 3 13.50 -17.70 4.02
CA LYS A 3 12.22 -17.36 3.36
C LYS A 3 12.00 -15.85 3.47
N GLY A 4 12.72 -15.08 2.65
CA GLY A 4 12.43 -13.68 2.41
C GLY A 4 11.04 -13.60 1.82
N ARG A 5 10.15 -12.86 2.48
CA ARG A 5 8.84 -12.53 1.92
C ARG A 5 9.05 -11.96 0.51
N ALA A 6 8.29 -12.44 -0.47
CA ALA A 6 8.37 -11.90 -1.83
C ALA A 6 8.13 -10.38 -1.81
N PRO A 7 8.81 -9.61 -2.66
CA PRO A 7 8.60 -8.17 -2.74
C PRO A 7 7.12 -7.87 -3.02
N PRO A 8 6.59 -6.74 -2.52
CA PRO A 8 5.22 -6.34 -2.84
C PRO A 8 5.08 -6.22 -4.36
N PRO A 9 4.09 -6.89 -4.96
CA PRO A 9 3.95 -6.88 -6.40
C PRO A 9 3.45 -5.52 -6.90
N THR A 10 4.08 -4.99 -7.96
CA THR A 10 3.67 -3.76 -8.66
C THR A 10 2.73 -4.11 -9.81
N TRP A 11 1.47 -4.37 -9.48
CA TRP A 11 0.43 -4.65 -10.48
C TRP A 11 -0.04 -3.37 -11.16
N PHE A 12 0.76 -2.88 -12.11
CA PHE A 12 0.44 -1.69 -12.89
C PHE A 12 -0.89 -1.82 -13.61
N VAL A 13 -1.59 -0.69 -13.68
CA VAL A 13 -2.82 -0.55 -14.46
C VAL A 13 -2.43 -0.35 -15.92
N THR A 14 -3.17 -0.99 -16.81
CA THR A 14 -3.02 -0.81 -18.27
C THR A 14 -3.94 0.32 -18.78
N GLY A 15 -3.62 0.87 -19.95
CA GLY A 15 -4.49 1.89 -20.58
C GLY A 15 -5.92 1.39 -20.75
N SER A 16 -6.09 0.16 -21.24
CA SER A 16 -7.41 -0.46 -21.43
C SER A 16 -8.21 -0.60 -20.12
N GLU A 17 -7.55 -0.91 -19.00
CA GLU A 17 -8.21 -0.96 -17.69
C GLU A 17 -8.59 0.41 -17.15
N LEU A 18 -7.82 1.45 -17.48
CA LEU A 18 -8.14 2.82 -17.12
C LEU A 18 -9.26 3.40 -18.01
N ASP A 19 -9.27 3.05 -19.29
CA ASP A 19 -10.28 3.45 -20.27
C ASP A 19 -11.62 2.72 -20.10
N SER A 20 -11.63 1.54 -19.50
CA SER A 20 -12.87 0.82 -19.17
C SER A 20 -13.63 1.43 -17.98
N LEU A 21 -12.97 2.28 -17.19
CA LEU A 21 -13.62 2.98 -16.08
C LEU A 21 -14.55 4.07 -16.57
N SER A 22 -15.60 4.34 -15.80
CA SER A 22 -16.48 5.47 -16.06
C SER A 22 -15.70 6.79 -16.09
N SER A 23 -16.11 7.72 -16.96
CA SER A 23 -15.52 9.06 -17.07
C SER A 23 -15.49 9.81 -15.74
N TYR A 24 -16.51 9.57 -14.89
CA TYR A 24 -16.59 10.08 -13.53
C TYR A 24 -15.45 9.59 -12.63
N MET A 25 -15.11 8.30 -12.67
CA MET A 25 -14.02 7.73 -11.85
C MET A 25 -12.64 8.07 -12.39
N ARG A 26 -12.49 8.07 -13.73
CA ARG A 26 -11.22 8.41 -14.38
C ARG A 26 -10.86 9.88 -14.16
N GLY A 27 -11.84 10.79 -14.22
CA GLY A 27 -11.61 12.22 -14.06
C GLY A 27 -10.48 12.73 -14.96
N ARG A 28 -9.48 13.39 -14.36
CA ARG A 28 -8.24 13.86 -15.03
C ARG A 28 -7.02 12.97 -14.73
N LEU A 29 -7.24 11.73 -14.32
CA LEU A 29 -6.17 10.79 -13.98
C LEU A 29 -5.51 10.29 -15.27
N THR A 30 -4.18 10.32 -15.27
CA THR A 30 -3.36 9.74 -16.33
C THR A 30 -2.81 8.40 -15.87
N LEU A 31 -2.57 7.49 -16.82
CA LEU A 31 -1.98 6.18 -16.54
C LEU A 31 -0.66 6.30 -15.76
N GLU A 32 0.16 7.26 -16.15
CA GLU A 32 1.44 7.56 -15.49
C GLU A 32 1.27 7.91 -14.02
N LYS A 33 0.29 8.75 -13.67
CA LYS A 33 0.01 9.12 -12.27
C LYS A 33 -0.47 7.93 -11.46
N VAL A 34 -1.35 7.10 -12.02
CA VAL A 34 -1.85 5.89 -11.35
C VAL A 34 -0.70 4.91 -11.10
N ASN A 35 0.14 4.66 -12.09
CA ASN A 35 1.26 3.73 -11.96
C ASN A 35 2.38 4.27 -11.07
N ALA A 36 2.63 5.58 -11.04
CA ALA A 36 3.55 6.20 -10.08
C ALA A 36 3.08 5.98 -8.63
N VAL A 37 1.77 6.11 -8.37
CA VAL A 37 1.19 5.83 -7.05
C VAL A 37 1.36 4.36 -6.65
N ILE A 38 1.20 3.41 -7.59
CA ILE A 38 1.43 1.99 -7.32
C ILE A 38 2.88 1.74 -6.87
N THR A 39 3.85 2.39 -7.50
CA THR A 39 5.27 2.30 -7.11
C THR A 39 5.53 2.84 -5.70
N ASP A 40 4.94 4.00 -5.35
CA ASP A 40 5.01 4.56 -4.00
C ASP A 40 4.41 3.58 -2.97
N MET A 41 3.23 3.03 -3.27
CA MET A 41 2.53 2.08 -2.39
C MET A 41 3.31 0.78 -2.17
N ALA A 42 3.90 0.24 -3.24
CA ALA A 42 4.76 -0.93 -3.14
C ALA A 42 5.98 -0.64 -2.25
N SER A 43 6.59 0.55 -2.39
CA SER A 43 7.72 0.95 -1.56
C SER A 43 7.36 1.05 -0.07
N TYR A 44 6.19 1.59 0.26
CA TYR A 44 5.73 1.63 1.67
C TYR A 44 5.44 0.23 2.21
N ALA A 45 4.80 -0.61 1.42
CA ALA A 45 4.50 -1.98 1.82
C ALA A 45 5.77 -2.82 2.01
N GLU A 46 6.82 -2.57 1.21
CA GLU A 46 8.13 -3.19 1.37
C GLU A 46 8.81 -2.71 2.65
N ALA A 47 8.82 -1.41 2.93
CA ALA A 47 9.38 -0.87 4.16
C ALA A 47 8.73 -1.49 5.41
N ASN A 48 7.39 -1.62 5.41
CA ASN A 48 6.68 -2.28 6.51
C ASN A 48 6.96 -3.79 6.59
N ALA A 49 7.07 -4.47 5.44
CA ALA A 49 7.48 -5.87 5.41
C ALA A 49 8.89 -6.10 5.99
N GLN A 50 9.80 -5.16 5.79
CA GLN A 50 11.12 -5.19 6.41
C GLN A 50 11.02 -5.00 7.93
N LEU A 51 10.20 -4.07 8.43
CA LEU A 51 9.98 -3.87 9.87
C LEU A 51 9.39 -5.11 10.56
N LEU A 52 8.50 -5.84 9.88
CA LEU A 52 7.95 -7.11 10.37
C LEU A 52 9.03 -8.18 10.62
N THR A 53 10.10 -8.19 9.82
CA THR A 53 11.15 -9.22 9.87
C THR A 53 12.46 -8.76 10.51
N ALA A 54 12.65 -7.44 10.69
CA ALA A 54 13.89 -6.86 11.19
C ALA A 54 14.15 -7.26 12.66
N PRO A 55 15.34 -7.77 13.00
CA PRO A 55 15.68 -8.07 14.39
C PRO A 55 15.89 -6.76 15.18
N LYS A 56 15.56 -6.76 16.48
CA LYS A 56 15.73 -5.60 17.39
C LYS A 56 17.13 -4.95 17.30
N LYS A 57 18.17 -5.78 17.17
CA LYS A 57 19.58 -5.35 17.06
C LYS A 57 19.89 -4.49 15.81
N ARG A 58 19.01 -4.47 14.81
CA ARG A 58 19.19 -3.72 13.55
C ARG A 58 18.34 -2.45 13.46
N LEU A 59 17.52 -2.17 14.47
CA LEU A 59 16.60 -1.03 14.46
C LEU A 59 17.04 -0.01 15.51
N ALA A 60 17.04 1.26 15.13
CA ALA A 60 17.12 2.37 16.08
C ALA A 60 15.88 2.35 16.99
N GLU A 61 15.96 2.92 18.19
CA GLU A 61 14.88 2.86 19.19
C GLU A 61 13.55 3.40 18.65
N ASN A 62 13.58 4.52 17.93
CA ASN A 62 12.42 5.12 17.27
C ASN A 62 11.80 4.23 16.18
N LEU A 63 12.59 3.39 15.52
CA LEU A 63 12.12 2.42 14.53
C LEU A 63 11.63 1.13 15.18
N TRP A 64 12.09 0.81 16.40
CA TRP A 64 11.66 -0.37 17.13
C TRP A 64 10.23 -0.25 17.61
N GLU A 65 9.83 0.91 18.16
CA GLU A 65 8.44 1.18 18.55
C GLU A 65 7.51 1.06 17.35
N LYS A 66 7.88 1.69 16.22
CA LYS A 66 7.15 1.55 14.96
C LYS A 66 7.09 0.10 14.49
N ALA A 67 8.18 -0.66 14.60
CA ALA A 67 8.19 -2.07 14.21
C ALA A 67 7.24 -2.92 15.06
N LEU A 68 7.11 -2.63 16.37
CA LEU A 68 6.15 -3.31 17.24
C LEU A 68 4.70 -3.00 16.83
N GLU A 69 4.40 -1.73 16.56
CA GLU A 69 3.07 -1.31 16.07
C GLU A 69 2.72 -2.00 14.74
N ILE A 70 3.64 -1.98 13.76
CA ILE A 70 3.45 -2.64 12.47
C ILE A 70 3.28 -4.16 12.64
N ARG A 71 3.93 -4.79 13.63
CA ARG A 71 3.76 -6.23 13.92
C ARG A 71 2.39 -6.55 14.50
N ASP A 72 1.88 -5.71 15.39
CA ASP A 72 0.55 -5.87 15.97
C ASP A 72 -0.53 -5.76 14.87
N ILE A 73 -0.44 -4.72 14.03
CA ILE A 73 -1.31 -4.55 12.87
C ILE A 73 -1.16 -5.73 11.89
N GLY A 74 0.07 -6.16 11.63
CA GLY A 74 0.37 -7.31 10.78
C GLY A 74 -0.07 -8.66 11.34
N ALA A 75 -0.39 -8.75 12.63
CA ALA A 75 -0.96 -9.94 13.26
C ALA A 75 -2.49 -9.97 13.21
N THR A 76 -3.12 -8.83 12.92
CA THR A 76 -4.59 -8.69 12.86
C THR A 76 -5.18 -9.54 11.73
N GLU A 77 -6.32 -10.18 12.02
CA GLU A 77 -7.05 -10.97 11.04
C GLU A 77 -7.44 -10.11 9.82
N GLY A 78 -7.23 -10.65 8.62
CA GLY A 78 -7.45 -9.92 7.37
C GLY A 78 -6.23 -9.13 6.85
N VAL A 79 -5.30 -8.73 7.71
CA VAL A 79 -4.01 -8.10 7.33
C VAL A 79 -2.88 -9.14 7.33
N LYS A 80 -2.95 -10.11 8.24
CA LYS A 80 -1.94 -11.16 8.41
C LYS A 80 -1.56 -11.84 7.09
N GLY A 81 -0.25 -11.86 6.82
CA GLY A 81 0.33 -12.45 5.61
C GLY A 81 0.28 -11.56 4.36
N LYS A 82 -0.45 -10.44 4.36
CA LYS A 82 -0.60 -9.54 3.19
C LYS A 82 0.31 -8.33 3.25
N HIS A 83 0.69 -7.80 2.09
CA HIS A 83 1.47 -6.55 2.01
C HIS A 83 0.55 -5.38 2.30
N PHE A 84 0.96 -4.49 3.20
CA PHE A 84 0.14 -3.37 3.63
C PHE A 84 1.00 -2.17 4.00
N PHE A 85 0.38 -1.00 3.96
CA PHE A 85 0.93 0.24 4.48
C PHE A 85 -0.13 1.03 5.23
N LEU A 86 0.32 1.90 6.15
CA LEU A 86 -0.57 2.77 6.91
C LEU A 86 -0.74 4.09 6.18
N GLU A 87 -1.85 4.79 6.46
CA GLU A 87 -2.02 6.17 6.01
C GLU A 87 -0.86 7.08 6.47
N ALA A 88 -0.30 6.83 7.66
CA ALA A 88 0.86 7.57 8.19
C ALA A 88 2.18 7.30 7.44
N ASP A 89 2.25 6.25 6.62
CA ASP A 89 3.42 5.95 5.78
C ASP A 89 3.43 6.77 4.48
N ILE A 90 2.29 7.38 4.12
CA ILE A 90 2.14 8.19 2.90
C ILE A 90 2.93 9.49 3.05
N LYS A 91 4.14 9.50 2.48
CA LYS A 91 5.07 10.64 2.53
C LYS A 91 5.68 10.98 1.17
N GLY A 92 5.31 10.24 0.13
CA GLY A 92 5.95 10.30 -1.19
C GLY A 92 5.42 11.40 -2.08
N PRO A 93 6.14 11.64 -3.19
CA PRO A 93 5.78 12.69 -4.13
C PRO A 93 4.56 12.33 -4.98
N ALA A 94 4.30 11.04 -5.24
CA ALA A 94 3.21 10.60 -6.11
C ALA A 94 1.91 10.36 -5.33
N LEU A 95 1.98 9.57 -4.24
CA LEU A 95 0.79 9.34 -3.40
C LEU A 95 0.65 10.45 -2.35
N LYS A 96 -0.42 11.24 -2.47
CA LYS A 96 -0.83 12.28 -1.52
C LYS A 96 -2.29 12.08 -1.13
N LEU A 97 -2.69 12.54 0.06
CA LEU A 97 -4.09 12.47 0.51
C LEU A 97 -4.92 13.68 0.05
N ASP A 98 -4.56 14.27 -1.09
CA ASP A 98 -5.32 15.30 -1.77
C ASP A 98 -6.46 14.70 -2.61
N ASN A 99 -7.23 15.54 -3.29
CA ASN A 99 -8.34 15.07 -4.13
C ASN A 99 -7.87 14.11 -5.24
N THR A 100 -6.67 14.34 -5.80
CA THR A 100 -6.13 13.48 -6.86
C THR A 100 -5.76 12.11 -6.31
N GLY A 101 -5.01 12.05 -5.21
CA GLY A 101 -4.62 10.75 -4.64
C GLY A 101 -5.82 9.97 -4.07
N LYS A 102 -6.83 10.64 -3.50
CA LYS A 102 -8.10 10.00 -3.11
C LYS A 102 -8.83 9.39 -4.32
N ALA A 103 -8.85 10.08 -5.46
CA ALA A 103 -9.41 9.55 -6.69
C ALA A 103 -8.62 8.33 -7.18
N ILE A 104 -7.28 8.38 -7.14
CA ILE A 104 -6.42 7.24 -7.52
C ILE A 104 -6.67 6.04 -6.58
N LEU A 105 -6.73 6.23 -5.27
CA LEU A 105 -7.05 5.17 -4.32
C LEU A 105 -8.44 4.55 -4.58
N THR A 106 -9.41 5.37 -4.99
CA THR A 106 -10.75 4.89 -5.37
C THR A 106 -10.70 4.03 -6.63
N VAL A 107 -9.94 4.46 -7.64
CA VAL A 107 -9.72 3.67 -8.86
C VAL A 107 -9.00 2.36 -8.56
N LEU A 108 -7.92 2.39 -7.79
CA LEU A 108 -7.17 1.19 -7.43
C LEU A 108 -8.00 0.22 -6.59
N ARG A 109 -8.90 0.71 -5.74
CA ARG A 109 -9.86 -0.11 -5.02
C ARG A 109 -10.88 -0.74 -5.96
N HIS A 110 -11.40 0.00 -6.93
CA HIS A 110 -12.35 -0.51 -7.92
C HIS A 110 -11.75 -1.59 -8.81
N LEU A 111 -10.50 -1.39 -9.22
CA LEU A 111 -9.72 -2.40 -9.93
C LEU A 111 -9.29 -3.56 -9.01
N GLY A 112 -9.62 -3.57 -7.72
CA GLY A 112 -9.28 -4.66 -6.81
C GLY A 112 -7.78 -4.78 -6.52
N ARG A 113 -7.01 -3.69 -6.68
CA ARG A 113 -5.56 -3.67 -6.38
C ARG A 113 -5.30 -3.39 -4.92
N ILE A 114 -6.25 -2.73 -4.25
CA ILE A 114 -6.20 -2.48 -2.82
C ILE A 114 -7.55 -2.66 -2.14
N SER A 115 -7.49 -2.95 -0.84
CA SER A 115 -8.59 -2.71 0.09
C SER A 115 -8.13 -1.84 1.23
N GLU A 116 -9.09 -1.24 1.91
CA GLU A 116 -8.85 -0.44 3.10
C GLU A 116 -9.55 -1.10 4.29
N THR A 117 -8.87 -1.15 5.42
CA THR A 117 -9.44 -1.56 6.70
C THR A 117 -8.97 -0.64 7.82
N ARG A 118 -9.67 -0.66 8.95
CA ARG A 118 -9.26 0.04 10.17
C ARG A 118 -8.80 -0.98 11.20
N VAL A 119 -7.61 -0.77 11.74
CA VAL A 119 -7.06 -1.55 12.85
C VAL A 119 -6.78 -0.57 13.98
N GLY A 120 -7.64 -0.58 15.00
CA GLY A 120 -7.65 0.45 16.04
C GLY A 120 -7.86 1.85 15.46
N HIS A 121 -6.89 2.73 15.69
CA HIS A 121 -6.89 4.09 15.14
C HIS A 121 -6.17 4.21 13.79
N HIS A 122 -5.51 3.15 13.32
CA HIS A 122 -4.78 3.15 12.06
C HIS A 122 -5.70 2.81 10.89
N ARG A 123 -5.58 3.60 9.82
CA ARG A 123 -6.13 3.26 8.51
C ARG A 123 -5.07 2.48 7.73
N VAL A 124 -5.42 1.25 7.34
CA VAL A 124 -4.51 0.28 6.74
C VAL A 124 -4.94 0.01 5.30
N PHE A 125 -4.02 0.22 4.37
CA PHE A 125 -4.18 -0.13 2.96
C PHE A 125 -3.50 -1.47 2.69
N ILE A 126 -4.25 -2.44 2.20
CA ILE A 126 -3.80 -3.79 1.90
C ILE A 126 -3.68 -3.94 0.38
N LEU A 127 -2.53 -4.39 -0.10
CA LEU A 127 -2.28 -4.67 -1.51
C LEU A 127 -2.79 -6.06 -1.87
N HIS A 128 -3.52 -6.16 -2.97
CA HIS A 128 -4.05 -7.42 -3.51
C HIS A 128 -3.44 -7.75 -4.86
N LYS A 129 -3.44 -9.04 -5.17
CA LYS A 129 -3.17 -9.50 -6.53
C LYS A 129 -4.46 -9.34 -7.37
N PRO A 130 -4.39 -8.71 -8.56
CA PRO A 130 -5.46 -8.72 -9.54
C PRO A 130 -5.96 -10.15 -9.79
N HIS A 131 -7.27 -10.31 -9.93
CA HIS A 131 -7.86 -11.52 -10.50
C HIS A 131 -7.72 -11.54 -12.01
#